data_AF-A0A6A4I173-F1
#
_entry.id   AF-A0A6A4I173-F1
#
_cell.length_a   1.000
_cell.length_b   1.000
_cell.length_c   1.000
_cell.angle_alpha   90.00
_cell.angle_beta   90.00
_cell.angle_gamma   90.00
#
_symmetry.space_group_name_H-M   'P 1'
#
loop_
_entity.id
_entity.type
_entity.pdbx_description
1 polymer ?
#
loop_
_entity_poly.entity_id
_entity_poly.type
_entity_poly.pdbx_seq_one_letter_code
_entity_poly.pdbx_strand_id
1 'polypeptide(L)' 'MRKVTGRNIAYAAVQARFGISVAEKWDALDGHFNYADFYTEIVDFFEDYPDDKSVVDLLEWWNEYVP' A
#
# COMPACT_ATOMS: atom_id res chain seq x y z
N MET A 1 6.93 19.54 3.53
CA MET A 1 5.91 19.16 2.53
C MET A 1 5.27 17.86 2.99
N ARG A 2 3.94 17.78 2.99
CA ARG A 2 3.25 16.50 3.13
C ARG A 2 3.26 15.84 1.75
N LYS A 3 3.61 14.57 1.67
CA LYS A 3 3.65 13.79 0.43
C LYS A 3 3.18 12.37 0.73
N VAL A 4 2.29 11.82 -0.09
CA VAL A 4 1.97 10.40 -0.14
C VAL A 4 3.16 9.65 -0.72
N THR A 5 3.58 8.60 -0.03
CA THR A 5 4.62 7.66 -0.44
C THR A 5 4.02 6.29 -0.76
N GLY A 6 4.77 5.43 -1.46
CA GLY A 6 4.37 4.04 -1.68
C GLY A 6 4.04 3.30 -0.39
N ARG A 7 4.81 3.54 0.69
CA ARG A 7 4.54 2.98 2.03
C ARG A 7 3.21 3.46 2.63
N ASN A 8 2.78 4.69 2.37
CA ASN A 8 1.45 5.16 2.80
C ASN A 8 0.34 4.41 2.07
N ILE A 9 0.51 4.20 0.76
CA ILE A 9 -0.43 3.46 -0.08
C ILE A 9 -0.50 2.00 0.37
N ALA A 10 0.65 1.35 0.59
CA ALA A 10 0.73 -0.03 1.10
C ALA A 10 0.01 -0.17 2.45
N TYR A 11 0.23 0.76 3.38
CA TYR A 11 -0.48 0.76 4.65
C TYR A 11 -1.99 0.92 4.47
N ALA A 12 -2.44 1.87 3.65
CA ALA A 12 -3.87 2.09 3.39
C ALA A 12 -4.52 0.85 2.73
N ALA A 13 -3.85 0.20 1.79
CA ALA A 13 -4.31 -1.03 1.16
C ALA A 13 -4.47 -2.18 2.17
N VAL A 14 -3.50 -2.33 3.07
CA VAL A 14 -3.55 -3.29 4.18
C VAL A 14 -4.75 -3.04 5.09
N GLN A 15 -4.97 -1.79 5.50
CA GLN A 15 -6.12 -1.41 6.34
C GLN A 15 -7.45 -1.65 5.61
N ALA A 16 -7.52 -1.31 4.31
CA ALA A 16 -8.71 -1.53 3.50
C ALA A 16 -9.03 -3.03 3.38
N ARG A 17 -8.03 -3.88 3.12
CA ARG A 17 -8.21 -5.34 3.03
C ARG A 17 -8.69 -5.93 4.35
N PHE A 18 -8.15 -5.48 5.49
CA PHE A 18 -8.63 -5.92 6.80
C PHE A 18 -10.08 -5.47 7.02
N GLY A 19 -10.41 -4.20 6.72
CA GLY A 19 -11.75 -3.65 6.92
C GLY A 19 -12.85 -4.29 6.07
N ILE A 20 -12.54 -4.83 4.90
CA ILE A 20 -13.49 -5.57 4.05
C ILE A 20 -13.52 -7.08 4.33
N SER A 21 -12.68 -7.56 5.25
CA SER A 21 -12.59 -8.98 5.57
C SER A 21 -13.62 -9.42 6.59
N VAL A 22 -13.71 -10.73 6.78
CA VAL A 22 -14.47 -11.33 7.89
C VAL A 22 -13.63 -11.49 9.16
N ALA A 23 -12.37 -11.05 9.16
CA ALA A 23 -11.48 -11.17 10.31
C ALA A 23 -11.93 -10.23 11.43
N GLU A 24 -12.27 -10.80 12.59
CA GLU A 24 -12.74 -10.03 13.75
C GLU A 24 -11.59 -9.36 14.51
N LYS A 25 -10.36 -9.84 14.32
CA LYS A 25 -9.15 -9.34 14.98
C LYS A 25 -7.99 -9.29 14.01
N TRP A 26 -7.10 -8.36 14.27
CA TRP A 26 -5.84 -8.24 13.53
C TRP A 26 -4.95 -9.46 13.79
N ASP A 27 -4.41 -10.03 12.71
CA ASP A 27 -3.38 -11.07 12.72
C ASP A 27 -2.51 -10.91 11.47
N ALA A 28 -1.25 -11.38 11.51
CA ALA A 28 -0.35 -11.36 10.36
C ALA A 28 -0.86 -12.27 9.21
N LEU A 29 -1.61 -13.32 9.57
CA LEU A 29 -2.24 -14.26 8.66
C LEU A 29 -3.76 -14.22 8.84
N ASP A 30 -4.49 -13.96 7.76
CA ASP A 30 -5.94 -14.15 7.67
C ASP A 30 -6.25 -15.29 6.70
N GLY A 31 -6.41 -16.50 7.27
CA GLY A 31 -6.52 -17.74 6.52
C GLY A 31 -5.25 -18.03 5.72
N HIS A 32 -5.33 -17.94 4.40
CA HIS A 32 -4.20 -18.08 3.48
C HIS A 32 -3.58 -16.75 3.05
N PHE A 33 -4.10 -15.62 3.55
CA PHE A 33 -3.63 -14.29 3.19
C PHE A 33 -2.59 -13.80 4.20
N ASN A 34 -1.38 -13.48 3.74
CA ASN A 34 -0.33 -12.91 4.57
C ASN A 34 -0.26 -11.39 4.37
N TYR A 35 -0.54 -10.62 5.42
CA TYR A 35 -0.51 -9.16 5.36
C TYR A 35 0.91 -8.60 5.20
N ALA A 36 1.92 -9.29 5.72
CA ALA A 36 3.31 -8.86 5.58
C ALA A 36 3.76 -9.00 4.12
N ASP A 37 3.44 -10.11 3.47
CA ASP A 37 3.75 -10.32 2.05
C ASP A 37 2.98 -9.30 1.21
N PHE A 38 1.68 -9.11 1.45
CA PHE A 38 0.88 -8.12 0.72
C PHE A 38 1.42 -6.69 0.86
N TYR A 39 1.83 -6.28 2.06
CA TYR A 39 2.45 -4.97 2.27
C TYR A 39 3.77 -4.86 1.48
N THR A 40 4.61 -5.89 1.58
CA THR A 40 5.95 -5.93 0.97
C THR A 40 5.84 -5.85 -0.55
N GLU A 41 4.96 -6.64 -1.17
CA GLU A 41 4.73 -6.61 -2.63
C GLU A 41 4.32 -5.21 -3.13
N ILE A 42 3.49 -4.48 -2.37
CA ILE A 42 3.12 -3.10 -2.75
C ILE A 42 4.31 -2.16 -2.58
N VAL A 43 5.09 -2.29 -1.51
CA VAL A 43 6.29 -1.47 -1.31
C VAL A 43 7.30 -1.72 -2.42
N ASP A 44 7.56 -2.97 -2.75
CA ASP A 44 8.51 -3.36 -3.80
C ASP A 44 8.08 -2.80 -5.17
N PHE A 45 6.77 -2.81 -5.48
CA PHE A 45 6.24 -2.12 -6.66
C PHE A 45 6.66 -0.64 -6.75
N PHE A 46 6.70 0.09 -5.63
CA PHE A 46 7.08 1.51 -5.61
C PHE A 46 8.60 1.75 -5.48
N GLU A 47 9.36 0.79 -4.95
CA GLU A 47 10.75 1.03 -4.50
C GLU A 47 11.81 0.29 -5.32
N ASP A 48 11.48 -0.81 -5.99
CA ASP A 48 12.45 -1.54 -6.82
C ASP A 48 12.81 -0.77 -8.10
N TYR A 49 11.82 -0.09 -8.68
CA TYR A 49 11.97 0.72 -9.90
C TYR A 49 11.31 2.09 -9.72
N PRO A 50 11.87 2.97 -8.89
CA PRO A 50 11.24 4.24 -8.51
C PRO A 50 11.06 5.21 -9.68
N ASP A 51 11.82 5.04 -10.76
CA ASP A 51 11.76 5.84 -11.98
C ASP A 51 10.83 5.22 -13.06
N ASP A 52 10.20 4.07 -12.78
CA ASP A 52 9.20 3.51 -13.68
C ASP A 52 8.05 4.51 -13.86
N LYS A 53 7.61 4.69 -15.10
CA LYS A 53 6.57 5.66 -15.43
C LYS A 53 5.29 5.43 -14.63
N SER A 54 4.90 4.18 -14.39
CA SER A 54 3.70 3.86 -13.62
C SER A 54 3.82 4.26 -12.16
N VAL A 55 5.00 4.12 -11.56
CA VAL A 55 5.30 4.54 -10.18
C VAL A 55 5.25 6.05 -10.05
N VAL A 56 5.92 6.77 -10.98
CA VAL A 56 5.95 8.24 -11.00
C VAL A 56 4.55 8.80 -11.17
N ASP A 57 3.84 8.38 -12.22
CA ASP A 57 2.50 8.89 -12.54
C ASP A 57 1.52 8.64 -11.38
N LEU A 58 1.58 7.46 -10.74
CA LEU A 58 0.68 7.11 -9.64
C LEU A 58 0.97 7.94 -8.38
N LEU A 59 2.24 8.13 -8.03
CA LEU A 59 2.60 8.96 -6.89
C LEU A 59 2.29 10.44 -7.16
N GLU A 60 2.49 10.95 -8.36
CA GLU A 60 2.10 12.31 -8.74
C GLU A 60 0.59 12.49 -8.56
N TRP A 61 -0.21 11.58 -9.13
CA TRP A 61 -1.67 11.61 -9.00
C TRP A 61 -2.14 11.65 -7.55
N TRP A 62 -1.61 10.76 -6.69
CA TRP A 62 -1.97 10.78 -5.26
C TRP A 62 -1.58 12.08 -4.56
N ASN A 63 -0.47 12.69 -4.98
CA ASN A 63 0.04 13.91 -4.37
C ASN A 63 -0.69 15.18 -4.82
N GLU A 64 -1.47 15.15 -5.89
CA GLU A 64 -2.38 16.24 -6.28
C GLU A 64 -3.46 16.51 -5.22
N TYR A 65 -3.82 15.48 -4.44
CA TYR A 65 -4.87 15.56 -3.41
C TYR A 65 -4.33 15.77 -2.00
N VAL A 66 -3.02 15.95 -1.84
CA VAL A 66 -2.41 16.25 -0.53
C VAL A 66 -2.53 17.75 -0.24
N PRO A 67 -3.20 18.15 0.86
CA PRO A 67 -3.40 19.56 1.21
C PRO A 67 -2.14 20.25 1.75
#